data_AF-A0A960APV0-F1
#
_entry.id   AF-A0A960APV0-F1
#
_cell.length_a   1.000
_cell.length_b   1.000
_cell.length_c   1.000
_cell.angle_alpha   90.00
_cell.angle_beta   90.00
_cell.angle_gamma   90.00
#
_symmetry.space_group_name_H-M   'P 1'
#
loop_
_entity.id
_entity.type
_entity.pdbx_description
1 polymer ?
#
loop_
_entity_poly.entity_id
_entity_poly.type
_entity_poly.pdbx_seq_one_letter_code
_entity_poly.pdbx_strand_id
1 'polypeptide(L)'
;MSSPTTRSAAAKFFGYPLVTILIAFVIFGPVLGILFALISQMVIRLFGAAPLPPIGYPTDPGTLLAWGFGKLLAAGVLSYLAIVIYRVLIARGCEGRTETPELAFTPIARRWLWLGAVLALAVVVLTLAGIAIGGGVTVGASASLLGGLMAAIGLSLFAGVVEELLARGALFRISEQHVGSLLALVITA
;
A
#
# COMPACT_ATOMS: atom_id res chain seq x y z
N MET A 1 18.46 43.48 -1.52
CA MET A 1 17.11 43.33 -0.90
C MET A 1 16.27 42.46 -1.82
N SER A 2 16.18 41.16 -1.54
CA SER A 2 15.30 40.25 -2.28
C SER A 2 13.86 40.49 -1.82
N SER A 3 12.98 40.76 -2.77
CA SER A 3 11.53 40.91 -2.56
C SER A 3 10.97 39.64 -1.89
N PRO A 4 10.04 39.75 -0.91
CA PRO A 4 9.37 38.58 -0.39
C PRO A 4 8.47 38.04 -1.50
N THR A 5 8.89 36.97 -2.16
CA THR A 5 8.02 36.21 -3.07
C THR A 5 6.80 35.76 -2.28
N THR A 6 5.70 36.49 -2.44
CA THR A 6 4.39 36.15 -1.92
C THR A 6 4.00 34.81 -2.53
N ARG A 7 4.08 33.73 -1.73
CA ARG A 7 3.53 32.42 -2.13
C ARG A 7 2.09 32.64 -2.60
N SER A 8 1.79 32.17 -3.81
CA SER A 8 0.44 32.13 -4.38
C SER A 8 -0.56 31.58 -3.34
N ALA A 9 -1.80 32.08 -3.35
CA ALA A 9 -2.86 31.62 -2.46
C ALA A 9 -3.05 30.09 -2.54
N ALA A 10 -2.86 29.49 -3.72
CA ALA A 10 -2.88 28.04 -3.90
C ALA A 10 -1.73 27.35 -3.13
N ALA A 11 -0.51 27.89 -3.17
CA ALA A 11 0.62 27.35 -2.43
C ALA A 11 0.48 27.49 -0.91
N LYS A 12 -0.31 28.45 -0.43
CA LYS A 12 -0.70 28.53 0.99
C LYS A 12 -1.76 27.48 1.32
N PHE A 13 -2.76 27.30 0.47
CA PHE A 13 -3.83 26.32 0.65
C PHE A 13 -3.31 24.87 0.68
N PHE A 14 -2.49 24.48 -0.30
CA PHE A 14 -1.88 23.14 -0.35
C PHE A 14 -0.84 22.90 0.75
N GLY A 15 -0.33 23.96 1.39
CA GLY A 15 0.59 23.87 2.52
C GLY A 15 -0.08 23.55 3.86
N TYR A 16 -1.42 23.54 3.94
CA TYR A 16 -2.10 23.22 5.19
C TYR A 16 -2.09 21.72 5.47
N PRO A 17 -1.71 21.28 6.69
CA PRO A 17 -1.60 19.86 7.02
C PRO A 17 -2.92 19.08 6.82
N LEU A 18 -4.05 19.71 7.14
CA LEU A 18 -5.39 19.13 6.91
C LEU A 18 -5.69 18.89 5.43
N VAL A 19 -5.22 19.78 4.54
CA VAL A 19 -5.40 19.64 3.09
C VAL A 19 -4.55 18.48 2.58
N THR A 20 -3.31 18.34 3.07
CA THR A 20 -2.45 17.20 2.76
C THR A 20 -3.08 15.88 3.19
N ILE A 21 -3.64 15.80 4.40
CA ILE A 21 -4.33 14.60 4.90
C ILE A 21 -5.58 14.31 4.06
N LEU A 22 -6.41 15.31 3.76
CA LEU A 22 -7.60 15.16 2.92
C LEU A 22 -7.23 14.58 1.55
N ILE A 23 -6.23 15.14 0.89
CA ILE A 23 -5.76 14.68 -0.42
C ILE A 23 -5.22 13.26 -0.34
N ALA A 24 -4.33 12.99 0.61
CA ALA A 24 -3.66 11.70 0.72
C ALA A 24 -4.64 10.57 1.10
N PHE A 25 -5.39 10.75 2.18
CA PHE A 25 -6.22 9.69 2.79
C PHE A 25 -7.64 9.64 2.26
N VAL A 26 -8.29 10.78 2.02
CA VAL A 26 -9.72 10.81 1.65
C VAL A 26 -9.90 10.72 0.14
N ILE A 27 -8.95 11.25 -0.64
CA ILE A 27 -9.02 11.20 -2.11
C ILE A 27 -8.20 10.02 -2.62
N PHE A 28 -6.87 10.04 -2.44
CA PHE A 28 -6.01 9.06 -3.12
C PHE A 28 -6.09 7.65 -2.55
N GLY A 29 -6.27 7.47 -1.23
CA GLY A 29 -6.48 6.16 -0.63
C GLY A 29 -7.64 5.37 -1.27
N PRO A 30 -8.88 5.89 -1.24
CA PRO A 30 -10.04 5.26 -1.87
C PRO A 30 -9.88 5.09 -3.38
N VAL A 31 -9.36 6.10 -4.08
CA VAL A 31 -9.16 6.03 -5.54
C VAL A 31 -8.20 4.89 -5.90
N LEU A 32 -7.06 4.77 -5.21
CA LEU A 32 -6.10 3.69 -5.44
C LEU A 32 -6.72 2.33 -5.12
N GLY A 33 -7.51 2.21 -4.04
CA GLY A 33 -8.21 0.98 -3.70
C GLY A 33 -9.25 0.55 -4.75
N ILE A 34 -10.03 1.51 -5.26
CA ILE A 34 -11.02 1.26 -6.34
C ILE A 34 -10.30 0.84 -7.61
N LEU A 35 -9.25 1.56 -8.01
CA LEU A 35 -8.45 1.22 -9.20
C LEU A 35 -7.82 -0.18 -9.07
N PHE A 36 -7.35 -0.55 -7.88
CA PHE A 36 -6.79 -1.88 -7.62
C PHE A 36 -7.83 -2.97 -7.85
N ALA A 37 -9.05 -2.77 -7.36
CA ALA A 37 -10.16 -3.69 -7.60
C ALA A 37 -10.54 -3.75 -9.09
N LEU A 38 -10.64 -2.61 -9.77
CA LEU A 38 -11.01 -2.54 -11.19
C LEU A 38 -9.98 -3.19 -12.11
N ILE A 39 -8.68 -2.93 -11.93
CA ILE A 39 -7.62 -3.57 -12.71
C ILE A 39 -7.63 -5.08 -12.50
N SER A 40 -7.78 -5.52 -11.24
CA SER A 40 -7.90 -6.95 -10.92
C SER A 40 -9.06 -7.61 -11.68
N GLN A 41 -10.23 -6.97 -11.70
CA GLN A 41 -11.43 -7.46 -12.39
C GLN A 41 -11.29 -7.44 -13.92
N MET A 42 -10.65 -6.41 -14.46
CA MET A 42 -10.39 -6.30 -15.90
C MET A 42 -9.53 -7.47 -16.39
N VAL A 43 -8.49 -7.84 -15.64
CA VAL A 43 -7.62 -8.97 -15.97
C VAL A 43 -8.38 -10.30 -15.96
N ILE A 44 -9.25 -10.53 -14.99
CA ILE A 44 -10.10 -11.74 -14.95
C ILE A 44 -10.95 -11.85 -16.23
N ARG A 45 -11.58 -10.74 -16.65
CA ARG A 45 -12.39 -10.70 -17.87
C ARG A 45 -11.55 -10.91 -19.13
N LEU A 46 -10.33 -10.38 -19.19
CA LEU A 46 -9.42 -10.58 -20.32
C LEU A 46 -9.00 -12.03 -20.50
N PHE A 47 -8.93 -12.81 -19.42
CA PHE A 47 -8.63 -14.23 -19.44
C PHE A 47 -9.87 -15.10 -19.73
N GLY A 48 -11.04 -14.50 -20.01
CA GLY A 48 -12.29 -15.22 -20.29
C GLY A 48 -12.90 -15.90 -19.07
N ALA A 49 -12.42 -15.57 -17.86
CA ALA A 49 -12.91 -16.14 -16.62
C ALA A 49 -14.19 -15.44 -16.14
N ALA A 50 -15.02 -16.16 -15.40
CA ALA A 50 -16.25 -15.61 -14.84
C ALA A 50 -15.94 -14.46 -13.86
N PRO A 51 -16.77 -13.40 -13.82
CA PRO A 51 -16.61 -12.35 -12.82
C PRO A 51 -16.67 -12.94 -11.41
N LEU A 52 -15.83 -12.42 -10.51
CA LEU A 52 -15.76 -12.92 -9.13
C LEU A 52 -17.11 -12.80 -8.42
N PRO A 53 -17.43 -13.75 -7.51
CA PRO A 53 -18.58 -13.59 -6.63
C PRO A 53 -18.42 -12.31 -5.77
N PRO A 54 -19.52 -11.66 -5.36
CA PRO A 54 -19.48 -10.45 -4.53
C PRO A 54 -18.72 -10.64 -3.21
N ILE A 55 -18.73 -11.87 -2.69
CA ILE A 55 -18.06 -12.30 -1.46
C ILE A 55 -17.41 -13.66 -1.72
N GLY A 56 -16.11 -13.79 -1.44
CA GLY A 56 -15.37 -15.04 -1.56
C GLY A 56 -14.17 -14.97 -2.50
N TYR A 57 -13.39 -16.06 -2.52
CA TYR A 57 -12.26 -16.27 -3.43
C TYR A 57 -12.66 -17.22 -4.56
N PRO A 58 -12.08 -17.06 -5.77
CA PRO A 58 -12.33 -18.00 -6.85
C PRO A 58 -11.80 -19.39 -6.46
N THR A 59 -12.62 -20.40 -6.67
CA THR A 59 -12.31 -21.80 -6.32
C THR A 59 -11.83 -22.61 -7.52
N ASP A 60 -12.15 -22.17 -8.74
CA ASP A 60 -11.66 -22.80 -9.95
C ASP A 60 -10.21 -22.36 -10.27
N PRO A 61 -9.31 -23.29 -10.67
CA PRO A 61 -7.89 -22.98 -10.86
C PRO A 61 -7.61 -21.89 -11.91
N GLY A 62 -8.41 -21.82 -12.98
CA GLY A 62 -8.25 -20.86 -14.08
C GLY A 62 -8.56 -19.43 -13.64
N THR A 63 -9.69 -19.22 -12.98
CA THR A 63 -10.07 -17.90 -12.44
C THR A 63 -9.14 -17.51 -11.29
N LEU A 64 -8.68 -18.46 -10.46
CA LEU A 64 -7.72 -18.15 -9.39
C LEU A 64 -6.37 -17.67 -9.94
N LEU A 65 -5.88 -18.28 -11.03
CA LEU A 65 -4.67 -17.81 -11.72
C LEU A 65 -4.85 -16.42 -12.32
N ALA A 66 -5.95 -16.19 -13.05
CA ALA A 66 -6.26 -14.89 -13.64
C ALA A 66 -6.42 -13.79 -12.57
N TRP A 67 -7.07 -14.13 -11.44
CA TRP A 67 -7.23 -13.25 -10.30
C TRP A 67 -5.88 -12.92 -9.64
N GLY A 68 -5.06 -13.93 -9.36
CA GLY A 68 -3.73 -13.74 -8.79
C GLY A 68 -2.82 -12.87 -9.66
N PHE A 69 -2.82 -13.12 -10.97
CA PHE A 69 -2.10 -12.28 -11.93
C PHE A 69 -2.65 -10.85 -11.94
N GLY A 70 -3.98 -10.69 -11.94
CA GLY A 70 -4.62 -9.37 -11.89
C GLY A 70 -4.25 -8.56 -10.65
N LYS A 71 -4.18 -9.22 -9.48
CA LYS A 71 -3.73 -8.60 -8.22
C LYS A 71 -2.28 -8.17 -8.28
N LEU A 72 -1.40 -9.02 -8.80
CA LEU A 72 0.02 -8.72 -8.90
C LEU A 72 0.29 -7.58 -9.89
N LEU A 73 -0.38 -7.58 -11.04
CA LEU A 73 -0.29 -6.49 -12.03
C LEU A 73 -0.80 -5.18 -11.45
N ALA A 74 -1.97 -5.20 -10.81
CA ALA A 74 -2.55 -4.03 -10.16
C ALA A 74 -1.60 -3.47 -9.10
N ALA A 75 -0.98 -4.33 -8.29
CA ALA A 75 0.02 -3.93 -7.30
C ALA A 75 1.24 -3.27 -7.95
N GLY A 76 1.83 -3.87 -8.99
CA GLY A 76 2.99 -3.29 -9.67
C GLY A 76 2.72 -1.89 -10.23
N VAL A 77 1.58 -1.73 -10.92
CA VAL A 77 1.20 -0.44 -11.53
C VAL A 77 0.83 0.59 -10.47
N LEU A 78 -0.03 0.23 -9.51
CA LEU A 78 -0.58 1.19 -8.57
C LEU A 78 0.38 1.50 -7.42
N SER A 79 1.24 0.58 -7.00
CA SER A 79 2.30 0.90 -6.03
C SER A 79 3.29 1.90 -6.63
N TYR A 80 3.66 1.74 -7.90
CA TYR A 80 4.48 2.75 -8.59
C TYR A 80 3.76 4.10 -8.66
N LEU A 81 2.49 4.10 -9.06
CA LEU A 81 1.68 5.32 -9.13
C LEU A 81 1.55 5.99 -7.75
N ALA A 82 1.34 5.23 -6.69
CA ALA A 82 1.25 5.73 -5.32
C ALA A 82 2.56 6.41 -4.89
N ILE A 83 3.73 5.83 -5.21
CA ILE A 83 5.04 6.45 -4.96
C ILE A 83 5.17 7.76 -5.73
N VAL A 84 4.75 7.80 -7.00
CA VAL A 84 4.79 9.02 -7.83
C VAL A 84 3.87 10.10 -7.26
N ILE A 85 2.63 9.77 -6.91
CA ILE A 85 1.67 10.69 -6.29
C ILE A 85 2.25 11.23 -4.99
N TYR A 86 2.76 10.37 -4.12
CA TYR A 86 3.38 10.80 -2.86
C TYR A 86 4.55 11.75 -3.12
N ARG A 87 5.48 11.41 -4.00
CA ARG A 87 6.67 12.22 -4.26
C ARG A 87 6.33 13.57 -4.90
N VAL A 88 5.48 13.58 -5.92
CA VAL A 88 5.22 14.77 -6.74
C VAL A 88 4.15 15.65 -6.11
N LEU A 89 3.04 15.06 -5.66
CA LEU A 89 1.88 15.81 -5.23
C LEU A 89 1.93 16.12 -3.73
N ILE A 90 2.28 15.14 -2.90
CA ILE A 90 2.32 15.31 -1.43
C ILE A 90 3.63 15.99 -1.03
N ALA A 91 4.77 15.33 -1.22
CA ALA A 91 6.06 15.81 -0.73
C ALA A 91 6.49 17.11 -1.42
N ARG A 92 6.46 17.16 -2.75
CA ARG A 92 6.83 18.37 -3.51
C ARG A 92 5.72 19.41 -3.57
N GLY A 93 4.50 18.99 -3.91
CA GLY A 93 3.38 19.91 -4.16
C GLY A 93 2.80 20.53 -2.90
N CYS A 94 2.44 19.70 -1.91
CA CYS A 94 1.79 20.16 -0.68
C CYS A 94 2.84 20.64 0.34
N GLU A 95 3.93 19.91 0.51
CA GLU A 95 4.91 20.19 1.57
C GLU A 95 6.13 20.99 1.10
N GLY A 96 6.32 21.16 -0.22
CA GLY A 96 7.45 21.92 -0.77
C GLY A 96 8.82 21.25 -0.60
N ARG A 97 8.87 19.94 -0.29
CA ARG A 97 10.11 19.18 -0.09
C ARG A 97 10.70 18.73 -1.41
N THR A 98 11.96 19.06 -1.64
CA THR A 98 12.71 18.63 -2.84
C THR A 98 13.31 17.23 -2.68
N GLU A 99 13.65 16.87 -1.43
CA GLU A 99 14.22 15.60 -1.03
C GLU A 99 13.19 14.73 -0.29
N THR A 100 13.18 13.44 -0.63
CA THR A 100 12.32 12.41 -0.03
C THR A 100 13.20 11.26 0.47
N PRO A 101 13.94 11.44 1.58
CA PRO A 101 14.85 10.42 2.11
C PRO A 101 14.15 9.10 2.45
N GLU A 102 12.85 9.13 2.76
CA GLU A 102 12.03 7.94 3.00
C GLU A 102 11.93 7.00 1.77
N LEU A 103 12.19 7.51 0.56
CA LEU A 103 12.24 6.72 -0.67
C LEU A 103 13.67 6.31 -1.07
N ALA A 104 14.69 6.70 -0.29
CA ALA A 104 16.07 6.43 -0.63
C ALA A 104 16.44 4.97 -0.30
N PHE A 105 16.82 4.21 -1.32
CA PHE A 105 17.21 2.80 -1.15
C PHE A 105 18.68 2.67 -0.70
N THR A 106 18.94 3.01 0.56
CA THR A 106 20.27 2.91 1.16
C THR A 106 20.63 1.47 1.57
N PRO A 107 21.92 1.14 1.75
CA PRO A 107 22.33 -0.18 2.28
C PRO A 107 21.72 -0.50 3.64
N ILE A 108 21.54 0.52 4.49
CA ILE A 108 20.90 0.40 5.81
C ILE A 108 19.42 0.05 5.63
N ALA A 109 18.70 0.77 4.75
CA ALA A 109 17.29 0.48 4.45
C ALA A 109 17.11 -0.96 3.95
N ARG A 110 18.01 -1.45 3.08
CA ARG A 110 18.00 -2.83 2.61
C ARG A 110 18.14 -3.85 3.74
N ARG A 111 19.03 -3.60 4.71
CA ARG A 111 19.22 -4.47 5.87
C ARG A 111 17.94 -4.54 6.72
N TRP A 112 17.32 -3.40 7.00
CA TRP A 112 16.07 -3.35 7.77
C TRP A 112 14.89 -3.96 7.03
N LEU A 113 14.83 -3.81 5.71
CA LEU A 113 13.82 -4.47 4.87
C LEU A 113 13.94 -6.00 4.95
N TRP A 114 15.16 -6.54 4.91
CA TRP A 114 15.39 -7.97 5.12
C TRP A 114 15.00 -8.44 6.52
N LEU A 115 15.37 -7.69 7.56
CA LEU A 115 14.97 -8.01 8.93
C LEU A 115 13.45 -8.02 9.09
N GLY A 116 12.76 -7.02 8.54
CA GLY A 116 11.29 -6.95 8.55
C GLY A 116 10.65 -8.13 7.81
N ALA A 117 11.18 -8.49 6.63
CA ALA A 117 10.69 -9.63 5.86
C ALA A 117 10.88 -10.97 6.62
N VAL A 118 12.03 -11.16 7.27
CA VAL A 118 12.30 -12.36 8.09
C VAL A 118 11.38 -12.41 9.31
N LEU A 119 11.17 -11.28 9.99
CA LEU A 119 10.26 -11.21 11.13
C LEU A 119 8.81 -11.49 10.72
N ALA A 120 8.34 -10.91 9.61
CA ALA A 120 7.00 -11.17 9.08
C ALA A 120 6.82 -12.66 8.74
N LEU A 121 7.81 -13.27 8.08
CA LEU A 121 7.80 -14.71 7.79
C LEU A 121 7.75 -15.54 9.08
N ALA A 122 8.56 -15.21 10.08
CA ALA A 122 8.57 -15.91 11.36
C ALA A 122 7.20 -15.85 12.04
N VAL A 123 6.57 -14.67 12.07
CA VAL A 123 5.21 -14.49 12.62
C VAL A 123 4.20 -15.36 11.86
N VAL A 124 4.19 -15.32 10.53
CA VAL A 124 3.27 -16.14 9.71
C VAL A 124 3.45 -17.63 9.98
N VAL A 125 4.70 -18.11 10.02
CA VAL A 125 5.00 -19.53 10.30
C VAL A 125 4.52 -19.93 11.70
N LEU A 126 4.77 -19.10 12.72
CA LEU A 126 4.31 -19.35 14.08
C LEU A 126 2.77 -19.37 14.17
N THR A 127 2.09 -18.46 13.47
CA THR A 127 0.62 -18.45 13.40
C THR A 127 0.10 -19.73 12.76
N LEU A 128 0.65 -20.14 11.62
CA LEU A 128 0.25 -21.39 10.95
C LEU A 128 0.52 -22.62 11.82
N ALA A 129 1.64 -22.66 12.53
CA ALA A 129 1.94 -23.72 13.49
C ALA A 129 0.90 -23.77 14.62
N GLY A 130 0.50 -22.62 15.17
CA GLY A 130 -0.57 -22.53 16.16
C GLY A 130 -1.91 -23.06 15.65
N ILE A 131 -2.31 -22.70 14.43
CA ILE A 131 -3.55 -23.19 13.80
C ILE A 131 -3.47 -24.71 13.55
N ALA A 132 -2.30 -25.20 13.12
CA ALA A 132 -2.07 -26.63 12.89
C ALA A 132 -2.18 -27.45 14.16
N ILE A 133 -1.60 -26.97 15.27
CA ILE A 133 -1.74 -27.59 16.60
C ILE A 133 -3.21 -27.63 17.04
N GLY A 134 -3.98 -26.58 16.73
CA GLY A 134 -5.42 -26.50 16.99
C GLY A 134 -6.30 -27.37 16.07
N GLY A 135 -5.73 -28.13 15.14
CA GLY A 135 -6.47 -29.01 14.22
C GLY A 135 -7.22 -28.29 13.08
N GLY A 136 -6.98 -26.98 12.89
CA GLY A 136 -7.74 -26.14 11.96
C GLY A 136 -7.23 -26.08 10.52
N VAL A 137 -6.14 -26.79 10.19
CA VAL A 137 -5.53 -26.71 8.84
C VAL A 137 -6.09 -27.79 7.94
N THR A 138 -7.00 -27.41 7.05
CA THR A 138 -7.35 -28.20 5.87
C THR A 138 -6.63 -27.64 4.66
N VAL A 139 -5.59 -28.35 4.19
CA VAL A 139 -4.92 -27.99 2.93
C VAL A 139 -5.75 -28.56 1.80
N GLY A 140 -6.63 -27.74 1.22
CA GLY A 140 -7.39 -28.12 0.03
C GLY A 140 -6.46 -28.31 -1.16
N ALA A 141 -6.29 -29.55 -1.60
CA ALA A 141 -5.34 -29.96 -2.65
C ALA A 141 -5.69 -29.50 -4.09
N SER A 142 -6.67 -28.60 -4.28
CA SER A 142 -7.26 -28.32 -5.60
C SER A 142 -7.21 -26.86 -6.06
N ALA A 143 -6.72 -25.93 -5.25
CA ALA A 143 -6.54 -24.54 -5.66
C ALA A 143 -5.13 -24.33 -6.23
N SER A 144 -5.02 -23.62 -7.37
CA SER A 144 -3.72 -23.24 -7.95
C SER A 144 -2.88 -22.46 -6.93
N LEU A 145 -1.88 -23.14 -6.35
CA LEU A 145 -0.94 -22.57 -5.38
C LEU A 145 -0.30 -21.27 -5.91
N LEU A 146 0.03 -21.26 -7.21
CA LEU A 146 0.62 -20.11 -7.87
C LEU A 146 -0.35 -18.91 -7.90
N GLY A 147 -1.63 -19.13 -8.24
CA GLY A 147 -2.64 -18.07 -8.26
C GLY A 147 -2.85 -17.46 -6.87
N GLY A 148 -2.94 -18.30 -5.84
CA GLY A 148 -3.03 -17.87 -4.44
C GLY A 148 -1.81 -17.06 -3.98
N LEU A 149 -0.59 -17.52 -4.30
CA LEU A 149 0.65 -16.80 -4.00
C LEU A 149 0.70 -15.43 -4.69
N MET A 150 0.38 -15.36 -5.98
CA MET A 150 0.38 -14.09 -6.71
C MET A 150 -0.64 -13.10 -6.14
N ALA A 151 -1.82 -13.59 -5.75
CA ALA A 151 -2.83 -12.77 -5.08
C ALA A 151 -2.33 -12.24 -3.74
N ALA A 152 -1.74 -13.09 -2.90
CA ALA A 152 -1.22 -12.71 -1.59
C ALA A 152 -0.07 -11.70 -1.69
N ILE A 153 0.86 -11.90 -2.63
CA ILE A 153 1.96 -10.97 -2.89
C ILE A 153 1.42 -9.65 -3.43
N GLY A 154 0.50 -9.68 -4.40
CA GLY A 154 -0.09 -8.46 -4.97
C GLY A 154 -0.83 -7.64 -3.92
N LEU A 155 -1.66 -8.28 -3.10
CA LEU A 155 -2.38 -7.60 -2.01
C LEU A 155 -1.42 -7.01 -0.97
N SER A 156 -0.45 -7.80 -0.49
CA SER A 156 0.47 -7.33 0.54
C SER A 156 1.39 -6.22 0.04
N LEU A 157 1.87 -6.29 -1.20
CA LEU A 157 2.69 -5.24 -1.81
C LEU A 157 1.90 -3.94 -1.96
N PHE A 158 0.67 -4.01 -2.49
CA PHE A 158 -0.15 -2.82 -2.68
C PHE A 158 -0.55 -2.19 -1.34
N ALA A 159 -1.10 -2.99 -0.43
CA ALA A 159 -1.50 -2.51 0.89
C ALA A 159 -0.31 -1.94 1.66
N GLY A 160 0.81 -2.66 1.71
CA GLY A 160 2.02 -2.19 2.40
C GLY A 160 2.56 -0.87 1.85
N VAL A 161 2.61 -0.70 0.52
CA VAL A 161 3.08 0.56 -0.09
C VAL A 161 2.11 1.70 0.21
N VAL A 162 0.80 1.49 0.04
CA VAL A 162 -0.19 2.54 0.26
C VAL A 162 -0.26 2.94 1.74
N GLU A 163 -0.28 1.97 2.65
CA GLU A 163 -0.28 2.21 4.10
C GLU A 163 0.99 2.94 4.52
N GLU A 164 2.16 2.51 4.06
CA GLU A 164 3.42 3.16 4.43
C GLU A 164 3.48 4.61 3.91
N LEU A 165 3.04 4.88 2.68
CA LEU A 165 3.05 6.25 2.12
C LEU A 165 2.01 7.16 2.77
N LEU A 166 0.81 6.65 3.07
CA LEU A 166 -0.27 7.44 3.62
C LEU A 166 -0.14 7.57 5.15
N ALA A 167 -0.04 6.46 5.88
CA ALA A 167 -0.01 6.45 7.33
C ALA A 167 1.34 6.89 7.88
N ARG A 168 2.45 6.31 7.43
CA ARG A 168 3.79 6.70 7.94
C ARG A 168 4.36 7.92 7.21
N GLY A 169 4.17 7.98 5.90
CA GLY A 169 4.70 9.04 5.05
C GLY A 169 4.00 10.39 5.26
N ALA A 170 2.67 10.43 5.30
CA ALA A 170 1.92 11.68 5.45
C ALA A 170 1.39 11.88 6.89
N LEU A 171 0.55 10.97 7.39
CA LEU A 171 -0.17 11.15 8.65
C LEU A 171 0.78 11.23 9.85
N PHE A 172 1.66 10.25 10.02
CA PHE A 172 2.60 10.20 11.14
C PHE A 172 3.53 11.40 11.15
N ARG A 173 4.12 11.77 10.00
CA ARG A 173 4.99 12.95 9.92
C ARG A 173 4.25 14.23 10.32
N ILE A 174 3.05 14.43 9.78
CA ILE A 174 2.25 15.63 10.10
C ILE A 174 1.93 15.66 11.59
N SER A 175 1.52 14.52 12.16
CA SER A 175 1.25 14.40 13.60
C SER A 175 2.49 14.61 14.45
N GLU A 176 3.64 14.08 14.05
CA GLU A 176 4.92 14.20 14.77
C GLU A 176 5.35 15.66 14.90
N GLN A 177 5.17 16.47 13.86
CA GLN A 177 5.48 17.89 13.88
C GLN A 177 4.67 18.69 14.91
N HIS A 178 3.47 18.23 15.27
CA HIS A 178 2.55 18.97 16.15
C HIS A 178 2.47 18.40 17.56
N VAL A 179 2.59 17.09 17.72
CA VAL A 179 2.27 16.39 18.99
C VAL A 179 3.45 15.56 19.51
N GLY A 180 4.54 15.46 18.76
CA GLY A 180 5.73 14.66 19.10
C GLY A 180 5.60 13.18 18.76
N SER A 181 6.73 12.48 18.67
CA SER A 181 6.83 11.14 18.06
C SER A 181 6.01 10.06 18.77
N LEU A 182 5.91 10.11 20.11
CA LEU A 182 5.18 9.12 20.91
C LEU A 182 3.65 9.21 20.69
N LEU A 183 3.11 10.44 20.75
CA LEU A 183 1.69 10.68 20.49
C LEU A 183 1.35 10.46 19.01
N ALA A 184 2.22 10.85 18.09
CA ALA A 184 2.08 10.54 16.68
C ALA A 184 2.05 9.03 16.43
N LEU A 185 2.87 8.25 17.14
CA LEU A 185 2.85 6.80 17.03
C LEU A 185 1.51 6.22 17.46
N VAL A 186 0.97 6.66 18.61
CA VAL A 186 -0.33 6.19 19.13
C VAL A 186 -1.48 6.56 18.21
N ILE A 187 -1.47 7.75 17.61
CA ILE A 187 -2.53 8.21 16.69
C ILE A 187 -2.52 7.44 15.35
N THR A 188 -1.36 6.94 14.94
CA THR A 188 -1.17 6.32 13.62
C THR A 188 -0.98 4.80 13.65
N ALA A 189 -0.98 4.21 14.84
CA ALA A 189 -0.99 2.76 15.05
C ALA A 189 -2.40 2.20 14.86
#